data_AF-A0A2V6HQK3-F1
#
_entry.id   AF-A0A2V6HQK3-F1
#
_cell.length_a   1.000
_cell.length_b   1.000
_cell.length_c   1.000
_cell.angle_alpha   90.00
_cell.angle_beta   90.00
_cell.angle_gamma   90.00
#
_symmetry.space_group_name_H-M   'P 1'
#
loop_
_entity.id
_entity.type
_entity.pdbx_description
1 polymer ?
#
loop_
_entity_poly.entity_id
_entity_poly.type
_entity_poly.pdbx_seq_one_letter_code
_entity_poly.pdbx_strand_id
1 'polypeptide(L)'
;MRSWKVCVILSLICSAGMASESRLPFGTVFKGQDQFNRLVAKAKAENWKSLPIGDRTAAVGKALVGTRYKHFTLEIDNRIESPSVNFYGMDCWTFFETALGFARMLNEPESNWTPERLLYHIETDRYRSGQCTGDYLSRLHYLEDWLYDN
;
A
#
# COMPACT_ATOMS: atom_id res chain seq x y z
N MET A 1 -45.30 -29.92 47.10
CA MET A 1 -43.82 -29.87 47.05
C MET A 1 -43.42 -29.11 45.79
N ARG A 2 -42.69 -27.99 45.95
CA ARG A 2 -42.47 -26.92 44.96
C ARG A 2 -41.66 -27.41 43.75
N SER A 3 -42.19 -27.24 42.54
CA SER A 3 -41.47 -27.43 41.29
C SER A 3 -40.61 -26.19 40.98
N TRP A 4 -39.29 -26.36 41.00
CA TRP A 4 -38.33 -25.32 40.62
C TRP A 4 -38.13 -25.37 39.11
N LYS A 5 -38.68 -24.40 38.38
CA LYS A 5 -38.32 -24.19 36.98
C LYS A 5 -36.99 -23.44 36.93
N VAL A 6 -35.92 -24.11 36.52
CA VAL A 6 -34.61 -23.48 36.28
C VAL A 6 -34.71 -22.74 34.94
N CYS A 7 -34.86 -21.42 34.98
CA CYS A 7 -34.68 -20.56 33.81
C CYS A 7 -33.17 -20.37 33.58
N VAL A 8 -32.61 -21.08 32.60
CA VAL A 8 -31.27 -20.80 32.09
C VAL A 8 -31.39 -19.62 31.13
N ILE A 9 -30.91 -18.44 31.55
CA ILE A 9 -30.81 -17.27 30.69
C ILE A 9 -29.55 -17.46 29.82
N LEU A 10 -29.75 -17.82 28.55
CA LEU A 10 -28.67 -17.83 27.55
C LEU A 10 -28.24 -16.38 27.29
N SER A 11 -27.11 -15.99 27.86
CA SER A 11 -26.49 -14.70 27.58
C SER A 11 -25.79 -14.79 26.23
N LEU A 12 -26.39 -14.20 25.18
CA LEU A 12 -25.71 -14.02 23.90
C LEU A 12 -24.57 -13.01 24.11
N ILE A 13 -23.35 -13.50 24.25
CA ILE A 13 -22.16 -12.66 24.15
C ILE A 13 -21.99 -12.36 22.66
N CYS A 14 -22.48 -11.20 22.23
CA CYS A 14 -22.07 -10.61 20.96
C CYS A 14 -20.58 -10.29 21.07
N SER A 15 -19.74 -11.21 20.62
CA SER A 15 -18.36 -10.91 20.27
C SER A 15 -18.40 -9.96 19.07
N ALA A 16 -18.52 -8.67 19.35
CA ALA A 16 -18.13 -7.65 18.39
C ALA A 16 -16.64 -7.88 18.15
N GLY A 17 -16.31 -8.60 17.07
CA GLY A 17 -14.95 -8.65 16.58
C GLY A 17 -14.49 -7.22 16.44
N MET A 18 -13.52 -6.82 17.27
CA MET A 18 -12.82 -5.57 17.08
C MET A 18 -12.12 -5.71 15.73
N ALA A 19 -12.77 -5.27 14.66
CA ALA A 19 -12.07 -4.96 13.43
C ALA A 19 -11.03 -3.93 13.84
N SER A 20 -9.78 -4.38 13.98
CA SER A 20 -8.63 -3.50 14.16
C SER A 20 -8.78 -2.39 13.15
N GLU A 21 -8.68 -1.14 13.61
CA GLU A 21 -8.54 0.03 12.76
C GLU A 21 -7.18 -0.14 12.04
N SER A 22 -7.17 -0.98 11.01
CA SER A 22 -5.97 -1.68 10.51
C SER A 22 -5.09 -0.81 9.64
N ARG A 23 -5.37 0.49 9.59
CA ARG A 23 -4.71 1.42 8.68
C ARG A 23 -4.37 2.70 9.44
N LEU A 24 -3.07 2.99 9.43
CA LEU A 24 -2.52 4.24 9.96
C LEU A 24 -3.13 5.45 9.23
N PRO A 25 -3.11 6.66 9.83
CA PRO A 25 -3.60 7.87 9.18
C PRO A 25 -2.98 8.10 7.80
N PHE A 26 -3.74 8.63 6.85
CA PHE A 26 -3.27 8.81 5.46
C PHE A 26 -1.97 9.62 5.37
N GLY A 27 -1.83 10.71 6.14
CA GLY A 27 -0.60 11.51 6.17
C GLY A 27 0.63 10.78 6.73
N THR A 28 0.43 9.66 7.43
CA THR A 28 1.50 8.79 7.92
C THR A 28 1.99 7.87 6.80
N VAL A 29 1.05 7.25 6.05
CA VAL A 29 1.35 6.27 5.00
C VAL A 29 1.69 6.90 3.65
N PHE A 30 1.28 8.14 3.40
CA PHE A 30 1.49 8.79 2.11
C PHE A 30 2.17 10.14 2.28
N LYS A 31 3.43 10.24 1.83
CA LYS A 31 4.24 11.46 1.91
C LYS A 31 4.59 11.97 0.51
N GLY A 32 4.35 13.26 0.27
CA GLY A 32 4.68 13.95 -0.98
C GLY A 32 3.55 13.98 -2.00
N GLN A 33 2.35 14.40 -1.58
CA GLN A 33 1.18 14.60 -2.46
C GLN A 33 1.49 15.53 -3.64
N ASP A 34 2.30 16.55 -3.44
CA ASP A 34 2.72 17.49 -4.47
C ASP A 34 3.59 16.83 -5.54
N GLN A 35 4.51 15.94 -5.14
CA GLN A 35 5.31 15.13 -6.06
C GLN A 35 4.45 14.14 -6.85
N PHE A 36 3.51 13.46 -6.18
CA PHE A 36 2.54 12.59 -6.83
C PHE A 36 1.76 13.35 -7.90
N ASN A 37 1.22 14.54 -7.56
CA ASN A 37 0.45 15.36 -8.49
C ASN A 37 1.31 15.81 -9.69
N ARG A 38 2.57 16.18 -9.47
CA ARG A 38 3.52 16.50 -10.57
C ARG A 38 3.76 15.31 -11.48
N LEU A 39 3.92 14.12 -10.91
CA LEU A 39 4.15 12.89 -11.67
C LEU A 39 2.93 12.50 -12.49
N VAL A 40 1.71 12.62 -11.93
CA VAL A 40 0.45 12.45 -12.66
C VAL A 40 0.36 13.44 -13.82
N ALA A 41 0.63 14.72 -13.58
CA ALA A 41 0.58 15.75 -14.63
C ALA A 41 1.57 15.45 -15.77
N LYS A 42 2.79 15.03 -15.44
CA LYS A 42 3.81 14.62 -16.41
C LYS A 42 3.37 13.37 -17.20
N ALA A 43 2.82 12.37 -16.52
CA ALA A 43 2.30 11.15 -17.15
C ALA A 43 1.19 11.43 -18.16
N LYS A 44 0.30 12.40 -17.87
CA LYS A 44 -0.72 12.88 -18.83
C LYS A 44 -0.09 13.57 -20.03
N ALA A 45 0.81 14.53 -19.78
CA ALA A 45 1.45 15.31 -20.83
C ALA A 45 2.25 14.44 -21.82
N GLU A 46 2.85 13.34 -21.33
CA GLU A 46 3.68 12.44 -22.12
C GLU A 46 2.96 11.12 -22.49
N ASN A 47 1.65 11.03 -22.24
CA ASN A 47 0.82 9.86 -22.56
C ASN A 47 1.41 8.51 -22.11
N TRP A 48 1.95 8.44 -20.88
CA TRP A 48 2.60 7.24 -20.38
C TRP A 48 1.67 6.02 -20.29
N LYS A 49 0.36 6.23 -20.21
CA LYS A 49 -0.64 5.15 -20.25
C LYS A 49 -0.54 4.31 -21.54
N SER A 50 -0.11 4.90 -22.65
CA SER A 50 0.07 4.18 -23.91
C SER A 50 1.31 3.29 -23.96
N LEU A 51 2.26 3.48 -23.02
CA LEU A 51 3.50 2.71 -22.98
C LEU A 51 3.23 1.29 -22.45
N PRO A 52 3.96 0.26 -22.96
CA PRO A 52 4.04 -1.05 -22.31
C PRO A 52 4.50 -0.93 -20.86
N ILE A 53 4.14 -1.89 -20.01
CA ILE A 53 4.39 -1.79 -18.56
C ILE A 53 5.86 -1.54 -18.22
N GLY A 54 6.81 -2.23 -18.88
CA GLY A 54 8.24 -2.02 -18.65
C GLY A 54 8.71 -0.61 -18.97
N ASP A 55 8.33 -0.09 -20.15
CA ASP A 55 8.68 1.27 -20.58
C ASP A 55 8.00 2.32 -19.70
N ARG A 56 6.77 2.04 -19.25
CA ARG A 56 6.02 2.91 -18.34
C ARG A 56 6.67 2.97 -16.96
N THR A 57 7.07 1.84 -16.40
CA THR A 57 7.83 1.77 -15.14
C THR A 57 9.15 2.51 -15.27
N ALA A 58 9.86 2.37 -16.40
CA ALA A 58 11.08 3.11 -16.67
C ALA A 58 10.85 4.63 -16.79
N ALA A 59 9.75 5.06 -17.42
CA ALA A 59 9.38 6.47 -17.53
C ALA A 59 9.11 7.09 -16.15
N VAL A 60 8.36 6.38 -15.30
CA VAL A 60 8.14 6.79 -13.90
C VAL A 60 9.46 6.87 -13.14
N GLY A 61 10.29 5.83 -13.21
CA GLY A 61 11.58 5.78 -12.52
C GLY A 61 12.51 6.94 -12.93
N LYS A 62 12.56 7.28 -14.23
CA LYS A 62 13.30 8.44 -14.73
C LYS A 62 12.77 9.76 -14.17
N ALA A 63 11.46 9.91 -14.01
CA ALA A 63 10.87 11.11 -13.45
C ALA A 63 11.08 11.27 -11.93
N LEU A 64 11.48 10.20 -11.24
CA LEU A 64 11.85 10.22 -9.82
C LEU A 64 13.34 10.52 -9.59
N VAL A 65 14.15 10.67 -10.66
CA VAL A 65 15.56 11.06 -10.57
C VAL A 65 15.70 12.38 -9.79
N GLY A 66 16.62 12.39 -8.83
CA GLY A 66 16.82 13.51 -7.91
C GLY A 66 16.07 13.36 -6.58
N THR A 67 15.18 12.36 -6.43
CA THR A 67 14.64 12.01 -5.10
C THR A 67 15.76 11.55 -4.19
N ARG A 68 15.77 12.01 -2.95
CA ARG A 68 16.83 11.69 -1.98
C ARG A 68 16.79 10.20 -1.63
N TYR A 69 17.97 9.61 -1.44
CA TYR A 69 18.07 8.30 -0.82
C TYR A 69 17.69 8.40 0.68
N LYS A 70 16.85 7.49 1.17
CA LYS A 70 16.50 7.39 2.58
C LYS A 70 16.20 5.94 2.97
N HIS A 71 16.90 5.44 3.99
CA HIS A 71 16.68 4.11 4.54
C HIS A 71 15.54 4.07 5.56
N PHE A 72 15.00 2.87 5.85
CA PHE A 72 13.94 2.63 6.85
C PHE A 72 12.69 3.49 6.62
N THR A 73 12.33 3.75 5.35
CA THR A 73 11.16 4.57 5.01
C THR A 73 9.83 3.85 5.24
N LEU A 74 9.86 2.53 5.43
CA LEU A 74 8.69 1.70 5.72
C LEU A 74 8.45 1.52 7.23
N GLU A 75 9.44 1.82 8.08
CA GLU A 75 9.32 1.71 9.55
C GLU A 75 8.63 2.96 10.11
N ILE A 76 7.34 3.12 9.76
CA ILE A 76 6.55 4.34 10.04
C ILE A 76 5.75 4.28 11.33
N ASP A 77 5.62 3.10 11.94
CA ASP A 77 4.98 2.86 13.23
C ASP A 77 5.63 1.65 13.93
N ASN A 78 5.55 1.60 15.27
CA ASN A 78 6.18 0.54 16.08
C ASN A 78 5.29 -0.70 16.27
N ARG A 79 4.04 -0.68 15.80
CA ARG A 79 3.03 -1.69 16.14
C ARG A 79 2.22 -2.15 14.94
N ILE A 80 1.96 -1.26 13.98
CA ILE A 80 1.06 -1.51 12.86
C ILE A 80 1.84 -1.39 11.56
N GLU A 81 1.99 -2.51 10.86
CA GLU A 81 2.47 -2.51 9.48
C GLU A 81 1.40 -1.92 8.55
N SER A 82 1.79 -1.09 7.58
CA SER A 82 0.85 -0.49 6.65
C SER A 82 1.48 -0.18 5.29
N PRO A 83 0.78 -0.40 4.17
CA PRO A 83 1.26 0.00 2.84
C PRO A 83 1.54 1.50 2.83
N SER A 84 2.70 1.89 2.32
CA SER A 84 3.15 3.28 2.40
C SER A 84 4.06 3.70 1.25
N VAL A 85 4.07 5.01 0.99
CA VAL A 85 4.85 5.71 -0.04
C VAL A 85 5.47 6.96 0.56
N ASN A 86 6.71 7.24 0.17
CA ASN A 86 7.39 8.47 0.51
C ASN A 86 8.14 9.08 -0.68
N PHE A 87 7.51 10.05 -1.36
CA PHE A 87 8.13 10.77 -2.47
C PHE A 87 9.21 11.77 -2.04
N TYR A 88 9.45 11.98 -0.73
CA TYR A 88 10.56 12.81 -0.26
C TYR A 88 11.87 12.04 -0.03
N GLY A 89 11.80 10.71 0.01
CA GLY A 89 12.97 9.87 0.05
C GLY A 89 12.64 8.39 -0.01
N MET A 90 13.45 7.65 -0.77
CA MET A 90 13.28 6.23 -1.07
C MET A 90 14.62 5.51 -0.94
N ASP A 91 14.57 4.21 -0.67
CA ASP A 91 15.69 3.30 -0.88
C ASP A 91 15.55 2.61 -2.26
N CYS A 92 16.39 1.61 -2.54
CA CYS A 92 16.34 0.88 -3.79
C CYS A 92 15.02 0.11 -3.98
N TRP A 93 14.46 -0.43 -2.89
CA TRP A 93 13.27 -1.28 -2.92
C TRP A 93 12.01 -0.44 -3.12
N THR A 94 11.82 0.56 -2.26
CA THR A 94 10.68 1.47 -2.32
C THR A 94 10.67 2.31 -3.58
N PHE A 95 11.83 2.61 -4.18
CA PHE A 95 11.91 3.20 -5.52
C PHE A 95 11.32 2.28 -6.59
N PHE A 96 11.74 1.02 -6.61
CA PHE A 96 11.23 0.01 -7.56
C PHE A 96 9.72 -0.17 -7.41
N GLU A 97 9.24 -0.42 -6.19
CA GLU A 97 7.81 -0.64 -5.92
C GLU A 97 6.98 0.60 -6.26
N THR A 98 7.45 1.80 -5.92
CA THR A 98 6.74 3.05 -6.26
C THR A 98 6.67 3.23 -7.78
N ALA A 99 7.75 2.96 -8.50
CA ALA A 99 7.76 3.08 -9.96
C ALA A 99 6.84 2.06 -10.63
N LEU A 100 6.87 0.80 -10.20
CA LEU A 100 6.01 -0.27 -10.71
C LEU A 100 4.54 -0.05 -10.35
N GLY A 101 4.24 0.23 -9.08
CA GLY A 101 2.88 0.48 -8.60
C GLY A 101 2.24 1.70 -9.27
N PHE A 102 3.01 2.77 -9.51
CA PHE A 102 2.52 3.92 -10.25
C PHE A 102 2.25 3.57 -11.71
N ALA A 103 3.12 2.79 -12.36
CA ALA A 103 2.90 2.34 -13.73
C ALA A 103 1.65 1.43 -13.86
N ARG A 104 1.38 0.56 -12.89
CA ARG A 104 0.14 -0.23 -12.79
C ARG A 104 -1.09 0.67 -12.63
N MET A 105 -1.03 1.66 -11.72
CA MET A 105 -2.10 2.66 -11.53
C MET A 105 -2.42 3.41 -12.83
N LEU A 106 -1.40 3.85 -13.57
CA LEU A 106 -1.58 4.52 -14.86
C LEU A 106 -2.26 3.64 -15.93
N ASN A 107 -2.28 2.31 -15.76
CA ASN A 107 -2.99 1.42 -16.68
C ASN A 107 -4.51 1.51 -16.55
N GLU A 108 -4.98 2.06 -15.43
CA GLU A 108 -6.40 2.16 -15.11
C GLU A 108 -7.04 3.40 -15.78
N PRO A 109 -8.38 3.52 -15.77
CA PRO A 109 -9.04 4.78 -16.08
C PRO A 109 -8.45 5.94 -15.26
N GLU A 110 -8.32 7.12 -15.87
CA GLU A 110 -7.69 8.28 -15.22
C GLU A 110 -8.39 8.70 -13.92
N SER A 111 -9.67 8.37 -13.75
CA SER A 111 -10.42 8.56 -12.51
C SER A 111 -9.81 7.83 -11.31
N ASN A 112 -9.01 6.80 -11.55
CA ASN A 112 -8.36 5.99 -10.52
C ASN A 112 -6.92 6.42 -10.27
N TRP A 113 -6.43 7.51 -10.87
CA TRP A 113 -5.05 7.97 -10.67
C TRP A 113 -4.94 8.75 -9.36
N THR A 114 -5.13 8.06 -8.26
CA THR A 114 -5.19 8.62 -6.91
C THR A 114 -4.11 8.02 -5.99
N PRO A 115 -3.71 8.73 -4.94
CA PRO A 115 -2.80 8.19 -3.92
C PRO A 115 -3.23 6.84 -3.33
N GLU A 116 -4.53 6.67 -3.08
CA GLU A 116 -5.10 5.44 -2.54
C GLU A 116 -4.94 4.27 -3.51
N ARG A 117 -5.04 4.55 -4.82
CA ARG A 117 -4.84 3.52 -5.84
C ARG A 117 -3.37 3.14 -5.97
N LEU A 118 -2.45 4.10 -5.84
CA LEU A 118 -1.03 3.77 -5.74
C LEU A 118 -0.74 2.90 -4.51
N LEU A 119 -1.30 3.26 -3.35
CA LEU A 119 -1.16 2.46 -2.13
C LEU A 119 -1.73 1.05 -2.28
N TYR A 120 -2.84 0.89 -3.00
CA TYR A 120 -3.38 -0.44 -3.33
C TYR A 120 -2.40 -1.29 -4.14
N HIS A 121 -1.77 -0.73 -5.20
CA HIS A 121 -0.81 -1.50 -6.00
C HIS A 121 0.44 -1.84 -5.20
N ILE A 122 0.85 -0.95 -4.30
CA ILE A 122 1.92 -1.24 -3.36
C ILE A 122 1.51 -2.31 -2.35
N GLU A 123 0.29 -2.29 -1.84
CA GLU A 123 -0.22 -3.35 -0.97
C GLU A 123 -0.21 -4.71 -1.69
N THR A 124 -0.64 -4.70 -2.95
CA THR A 124 -0.69 -5.90 -3.80
C THR A 124 0.70 -6.49 -4.03
N ASP A 125 1.70 -5.66 -4.33
CA ASP A 125 3.03 -6.14 -4.67
C ASP A 125 3.89 -6.44 -3.42
N ARG A 126 3.75 -5.66 -2.33
CA ARG A 126 4.66 -5.69 -1.16
C ARG A 126 4.31 -6.74 -0.12
N TYR A 127 3.05 -7.15 -0.04
CA TYR A 127 2.56 -8.02 1.03
C TYR A 127 2.14 -9.37 0.48
N ARG A 128 2.37 -10.42 1.25
CA ARG A 128 2.07 -11.80 0.87
C ARG A 128 0.59 -11.95 0.53
N SER A 129 0.30 -12.56 -0.61
CA SER A 129 -1.06 -12.69 -1.16
C SER A 129 -1.76 -11.33 -1.38
N GLY A 130 -0.98 -10.26 -1.55
CA GLY A 130 -1.45 -8.90 -1.79
C GLY A 130 -2.23 -8.25 -0.65
N GLN A 131 -2.03 -8.68 0.60
CA GLN A 131 -2.78 -8.17 1.75
C GLN A 131 -1.87 -7.80 2.93
N CYS A 132 -1.92 -6.54 3.36
CA CYS A 132 -1.29 -6.12 4.60
C CYS A 132 -2.20 -6.48 5.79
N THR A 133 -1.75 -7.37 6.66
CA THR A 133 -2.53 -7.80 7.84
C THR A 133 -2.32 -6.92 9.07
N GLY A 134 -1.43 -5.91 8.97
CA GLY A 134 -0.96 -5.12 10.10
C GLY A 134 0.24 -5.75 10.82
N ASP A 135 0.61 -6.99 10.47
CA ASP A 135 1.81 -7.67 10.98
C ASP A 135 3.01 -7.42 10.07
N TYR A 136 4.17 -7.10 10.68
CA TYR A 136 5.44 -6.92 9.98
C TYR A 136 5.82 -8.11 9.07
N LEU A 137 5.47 -9.34 9.46
CA LEU A 137 5.79 -10.55 8.69
C LEU A 137 4.83 -10.80 7.53
N SER A 138 3.77 -9.99 7.37
CA SER A 138 2.97 -10.00 6.14
C SER A 138 3.71 -9.37 4.96
N ARG A 139 4.71 -8.51 5.22
CA ARG A 139 5.56 -7.90 4.19
C ARG A 139 6.55 -8.91 3.62
N LEU A 140 6.76 -8.86 2.32
CA LEU A 140 7.75 -9.66 1.60
C LEU A 140 9.14 -9.02 1.77
N HIS A 141 9.96 -9.56 2.68
CA HIS A 141 11.27 -8.99 3.02
C HIS A 141 12.41 -9.48 2.10
N TYR A 142 12.19 -10.58 1.38
CA TYR A 142 13.16 -11.16 0.47
C TYR A 142 12.68 -11.02 -0.97
N LEU A 143 13.60 -10.67 -1.88
CA LEU A 143 13.28 -10.54 -3.30
C LEU A 143 12.78 -11.87 -3.91
N GLU A 144 13.29 -13.01 -3.44
CA GLU A 144 12.81 -14.32 -3.88
C GLU A 144 11.35 -14.58 -3.49
N ASP A 145 10.96 -14.16 -2.29
CA ASP A 145 9.57 -14.21 -1.82
C ASP A 145 8.69 -13.29 -2.68
N TRP A 146 9.18 -12.08 -2.98
CA TRP A 146 8.48 -11.14 -3.85
C TRP A 146 8.23 -11.72 -5.25
N LEU A 147 9.25 -12.35 -5.84
CA LEU A 147 9.16 -13.00 -7.16
C LEU A 147 8.25 -14.22 -7.15
N TYR A 148 8.15 -14.95 -6.04
CA TYR A 148 7.25 -16.09 -5.94
C TYR A 148 5.78 -15.67 -5.83
N ASP A 149 5.51 -14.54 -5.15
CA ASP A 149 4.15 -14.06 -4.89
C ASP A 149 3.56 -13.25 -6.07
N ASN A 150 4.40 -12.69 -6.96
CA ASN A 150 4.03 -11.78 -8.06
C ASN A 150 4.28 -12.35 -9.46
#